data_AF-G5ADL4-F1
#
_entry.id   AF-G5ADL4-F1
#
_cell.length_a   1.000
_cell.length_b   1.000
_cell.length_c   1.000
_cell.angle_alpha   90.00
_cell.angle_beta   90.00
_cell.angle_gamma   90.00
#
_symmetry.space_group_name_H-M   'P 1'
#
loop_
_entity.id
_entity.type
_entity.pdbx_description
1 polymer ?
#
loop_
_entity_poly.entity_id
_entity_poly.type
_entity_poly.pdbx_seq_one_letter_code
_entity_poly.pdbx_strand_id
1 'polypeptide(L)'
;KKKGSQSLSALWYEWLTAEPRVYASRSVKKTTLYEFRHAVGYMMLFLPNGFALDVAASAFKNEVLNMGQHAQANALAFLKANGSSALAAGTALKALRKLHKTGKLDALIADFHERVTNGAIVDPTPAAALPTFIRLQPNL
;
A
#
# COMPACT_ATOMS: atom_id res chain seq x y z
N LYS A 1 -10.73 -22.45 -9.73
CA LYS A 1 -9.32 -22.13 -9.38
C LYS A 1 -9.28 -21.55 -7.97
N LYS A 2 -8.71 -22.25 -6.98
CA LYS A 2 -8.37 -21.61 -5.69
C LYS A 2 -7.38 -20.49 -6.01
N LYS A 3 -7.78 -19.23 -5.86
CA LYS A 3 -6.87 -18.10 -6.00
C LYS A 3 -5.81 -18.32 -4.92
N GLY A 4 -4.58 -18.64 -5.32
CA GLY A 4 -3.46 -18.75 -4.37
C GLY A 4 -3.40 -17.49 -3.53
N SER A 5 -2.84 -17.59 -2.32
CA SER A 5 -2.73 -16.43 -1.45
C SER A 5 -1.88 -15.36 -2.15
N GLN A 6 -2.50 -14.23 -2.53
CA GLN A 6 -1.80 -13.15 -3.23
C GLN A 6 -0.74 -12.53 -2.30
N SER A 7 0.40 -12.12 -2.86
CA SER A 7 1.40 -11.33 -2.15
C SER A 7 0.96 -9.87 -2.04
N LEU A 8 1.55 -9.11 -1.11
CA LEU A 8 1.29 -7.66 -1.01
C LEU A 8 1.70 -6.94 -2.31
N SER A 9 2.86 -7.28 -2.86
CA SER A 9 3.36 -6.74 -4.13
C SER A 9 2.43 -7.02 -5.31
N ALA A 10 1.74 -8.16 -5.33
CA ALA A 10 0.76 -8.47 -6.36
C ALA A 10 -0.49 -7.58 -6.23
N LEU A 11 -0.97 -7.33 -5.00
CA LEU A 11 -2.09 -6.40 -4.78
C LEU A 11 -1.72 -4.96 -5.17
N TRP A 12 -0.50 -4.52 -4.83
CA TRP A 12 0.05 -3.23 -5.25
C TRP A 12 0.08 -3.07 -6.76
N TYR A 13 0.67 -4.07 -7.44
CA TYR A 13 0.76 -4.06 -8.89
C TYR A 13 -0.62 -4.04 -9.55
N GLU A 14 -1.54 -4.89 -9.09
CA GLU A 14 -2.89 -4.95 -9.64
C GLU A 14 -3.68 -3.66 -9.36
N TRP A 15 -3.54 -3.03 -8.18
CA TRP A 15 -4.15 -1.74 -7.86
C TRP A 15 -3.76 -0.64 -8.85
N LEU A 16 -2.46 -0.54 -9.16
CA LEU A 16 -1.89 0.54 -9.96
C LEU A 16 -1.91 0.27 -11.46
N THR A 17 -2.03 -0.98 -11.90
CA THR A 17 -1.87 -1.33 -13.34
C THR A 17 -3.11 -1.96 -13.98
N ALA A 18 -4.11 -2.41 -13.22
CA ALA A 18 -5.32 -3.00 -13.78
C ALA A 18 -6.08 -2.00 -14.66
N GLU A 19 -6.74 -2.53 -15.71
CA GLU A 19 -7.62 -1.79 -16.60
C GLU A 19 -8.98 -2.51 -16.71
N PRO A 20 -10.08 -1.92 -16.21
CA PRO A 20 -10.13 -0.68 -15.41
C PRO A 20 -9.42 -0.84 -14.06
N ARG A 21 -8.96 0.28 -13.49
CA ARG A 21 -8.34 0.32 -12.16
C ARG A 21 -9.24 -0.34 -11.11
N VAL A 22 -8.63 -1.04 -10.13
CA VAL A 22 -9.38 -1.81 -9.12
C VAL A 22 -10.39 -0.93 -8.38
N TYR A 23 -10.03 0.32 -8.08
CA TYR A 23 -10.90 1.31 -7.42
C TYR A 23 -11.95 1.96 -8.32
N ALA A 24 -11.81 1.84 -9.65
CA ALA A 24 -12.80 2.30 -10.62
C ALA A 24 -13.77 1.19 -11.03
N SER A 25 -13.41 -0.08 -10.79
CA SER A 25 -14.20 -1.23 -11.21
C SER A 25 -15.43 -1.46 -10.32
N ARG A 26 -16.61 -1.48 -10.94
CA ARG A 26 -17.89 -1.78 -10.27
C ARG A 26 -18.09 -3.27 -9.95
N SER A 27 -17.29 -4.15 -10.55
CA SER A 27 -17.40 -5.60 -10.38
C SER A 27 -16.59 -6.14 -9.19
N VAL A 28 -15.70 -5.32 -8.62
CA VAL A 28 -14.90 -5.70 -7.44
C VAL A 28 -15.78 -5.65 -6.19
N LYS A 29 -15.82 -6.77 -5.45
CA LYS A 29 -16.56 -6.85 -4.19
C LYS A 29 -16.01 -5.83 -3.19
N LYS A 30 -16.90 -5.21 -2.40
CA LYS A 30 -16.54 -4.21 -1.38
C LYS A 30 -15.45 -4.70 -0.40
N THR A 31 -15.49 -5.97 0.00
CA THR A 31 -14.50 -6.58 0.89
C THR A 31 -13.13 -6.67 0.24
N THR A 32 -13.07 -7.13 -1.01
CA THR A 32 -11.84 -7.17 -1.80
C THR A 32 -11.29 -5.77 -2.02
N LEU A 33 -12.15 -4.80 -2.38
CA LEU A 33 -11.72 -3.42 -2.56
C LEU A 33 -11.12 -2.83 -1.26
N TYR A 34 -11.71 -3.14 -0.10
CA TYR A 34 -11.17 -2.75 1.19
C TYR A 34 -9.79 -3.35 1.44
N GLU A 35 -9.59 -4.63 1.13
CA GLU A 35 -8.29 -5.32 1.27
C GLU A 35 -7.22 -4.67 0.40
N PHE A 36 -7.50 -4.46 -0.88
CA PHE A 36 -6.61 -3.76 -1.80
C PHE A 36 -6.25 -2.37 -1.28
N ARG A 37 -7.26 -1.55 -0.95
CA ARG A 37 -7.08 -0.18 -0.46
C ARG A 37 -6.15 -0.12 0.74
N HIS A 38 -6.36 -0.99 1.73
CA HIS A 38 -5.54 -0.96 2.94
C HIS A 38 -4.17 -1.61 2.74
N ALA A 39 -4.07 -2.68 1.95
CA ALA A 39 -2.77 -3.28 1.62
C ALA A 39 -1.87 -2.26 0.92
N VAL A 40 -2.38 -1.58 -0.11
CA VAL A 40 -1.67 -0.52 -0.83
C VAL A 40 -1.33 0.64 0.10
N GLY A 41 -2.29 1.14 0.88
CA GLY A 41 -2.01 2.25 1.80
C GLY A 41 -0.94 1.91 2.83
N TYR A 42 -0.93 0.70 3.40
CA TYR A 42 0.18 0.31 4.28
C TYR A 42 1.50 0.19 3.53
N MET A 43 1.51 -0.35 2.31
CA MET A 43 2.73 -0.46 1.52
C MET A 43 3.37 0.90 1.20
N MET A 44 2.58 1.95 0.99
CA MET A 44 3.09 3.31 0.80
C MET A 44 3.96 3.79 1.97
N LEU A 45 3.64 3.39 3.21
CA LEU A 45 4.41 3.74 4.41
C LEU A 45 5.81 3.11 4.44
N PHE A 46 6.00 2.01 3.70
CA PHE A 46 7.24 1.23 3.69
C PHE A 46 8.17 1.60 2.53
N LEU A 47 7.97 2.77 1.93
CA LEU A 47 8.86 3.41 0.96
C LEU A 47 9.53 4.62 1.64
N PRO A 48 10.68 4.42 2.33
CA PRO A 48 11.24 5.43 3.23
C PRO A 48 11.69 6.71 2.51
N ASN A 49 11.99 6.61 1.22
CA ASN A 49 12.39 7.73 0.36
C ASN A 49 11.22 8.33 -0.44
N GLY A 50 9.98 7.89 -0.19
CA GLY A 50 8.84 8.23 -1.03
C GLY A 50 8.85 7.47 -2.36
N PHE A 51 8.03 7.94 -3.30
CA PHE A 51 7.93 7.38 -4.65
C PHE A 51 7.25 8.37 -5.60
N ALA A 52 7.64 8.36 -6.87
CA ALA A 52 6.93 9.07 -7.91
C ALA A 52 6.60 8.12 -9.05
N LEU A 53 5.34 8.08 -9.45
CA LEU A 53 4.84 7.21 -10.51
C LEU A 53 4.17 8.05 -11.59
N ASP A 54 4.72 8.01 -12.80
CA ASP A 54 4.12 8.60 -13.98
C ASP A 54 3.40 7.54 -14.81
N VAL A 55 2.07 7.67 -14.94
CA VAL A 55 1.24 6.72 -15.70
C VAL A 55 1.50 6.79 -17.20
N ALA A 56 2.03 7.91 -17.71
CA ALA A 56 2.37 8.08 -19.12
C ALA A 56 3.74 7.47 -19.47
N ALA A 57 4.59 7.19 -18.48
CA ALA A 57 5.91 6.65 -18.71
C ALA A 57 5.83 5.21 -19.25
N SER A 58 6.63 4.90 -20.27
CA SER A 58 6.76 3.53 -20.80
C SER A 58 7.28 2.55 -19.73
N ALA A 59 8.03 3.06 -18.75
CA ALA A 59 8.56 2.30 -17.62
C ALA A 59 7.55 2.07 -16.48
N PHE A 60 6.36 2.68 -16.52
CA PHE A 60 5.39 2.70 -15.41
C PHE A 60 5.17 1.34 -14.76
N LYS A 61 4.87 0.29 -15.55
CA LYS A 61 4.61 -1.05 -15.01
C LYS A 61 5.83 -1.65 -14.32
N ASN A 62 7.03 -1.41 -14.83
CA ASN A 62 8.27 -1.90 -14.25
C ASN A 62 8.59 -1.18 -12.94
N GLU A 63 8.38 0.15 -12.89
CA GLU A 63 8.54 0.94 -11.67
C GLU A 63 7.56 0.49 -10.59
N VAL A 64 6.27 0.34 -10.93
CA VAL A 64 5.24 -0.19 -10.03
C VAL A 64 5.63 -1.56 -9.48
N LEU A 65 6.15 -2.46 -10.33
CA LEU A 65 6.59 -3.79 -9.90
C LEU A 65 7.75 -3.71 -8.90
N ASN A 66 8.79 -2.95 -9.22
CA ASN A 66 9.99 -2.81 -8.39
C ASN A 66 9.66 -2.16 -7.04
N MET A 67 8.89 -1.08 -7.06
CA MET A 67 8.42 -0.41 -5.84
C MET A 67 7.55 -1.32 -4.98
N GLY A 68 6.63 -2.07 -5.60
CA GLY A 68 5.79 -3.02 -4.89
C GLY A 68 6.59 -4.14 -4.21
N GLN A 69 7.66 -4.62 -4.84
CA GLN A 69 8.57 -5.60 -4.24
C GLN A 69 9.37 -5.00 -3.08
N HIS A 70 9.89 -3.78 -3.23
CA HIS A 70 10.65 -3.10 -2.18
C HIS A 70 9.77 -2.79 -0.95
N ALA A 71 8.59 -2.20 -1.17
CA ALA A 71 7.61 -1.94 -0.13
C ALA A 71 7.18 -3.22 0.60
N GLN A 72 6.97 -4.32 -0.13
CA GLN A 72 6.66 -5.61 0.48
C GLN A 72 7.81 -6.11 1.36
N ALA A 73 9.05 -6.08 0.87
CA ALA A 73 10.20 -6.53 1.65
C ALA A 73 10.31 -5.77 2.98
N ASN A 74 10.16 -4.44 2.93
CA ASN A 74 10.19 -3.57 4.11
C ASN A 74 9.01 -3.84 5.05
N ALA A 75 7.80 -4.02 4.52
CA ALA A 75 6.61 -4.35 5.32
C ALA A 75 6.77 -5.70 6.05
N LEU A 76 7.28 -6.73 5.36
CA LEU A 76 7.51 -8.05 5.95
C LEU A 76 8.63 -8.02 7.00
N ALA A 77 9.70 -7.26 6.76
CA ALA A 77 10.75 -7.04 7.75
C ALA A 77 10.20 -6.37 9.02
N PHE A 78 9.37 -5.33 8.85
CA PHE A 78 8.69 -4.66 9.95
C PHE A 78 7.76 -5.60 10.72
N LEU A 79 6.97 -6.42 10.03
CA LEU A 79 6.11 -7.43 10.65
C LEU A 79 6.92 -8.43 11.48
N LYS A 80 8.05 -8.92 10.92
CA LYS A 80 8.95 -9.84 11.62
C LYS A 80 9.54 -9.21 12.89
N ALA A 81 9.99 -7.97 12.81
CA ALA A 81 10.50 -7.20 13.96
C ALA A 81 9.43 -7.00 15.06
N ASN A 82 8.15 -7.02 14.68
CA ASN A 82 7.01 -6.93 15.59
C ASN A 82 6.35 -8.29 15.89
N GLY A 83 7.09 -9.40 15.70
CA GLY A 83 6.68 -10.74 16.12
C GLY A 83 5.67 -11.44 15.20
N SER A 84 5.53 -11.02 13.94
CA SER A 84 4.66 -11.66 12.95
C SER A 84 5.45 -12.28 11.80
N SER A 85 5.20 -13.55 11.51
CA SER A 85 5.75 -14.28 10.35
C SER A 85 4.81 -14.29 9.13
N ALA A 86 3.84 -13.37 9.08
CA ALA A 86 2.85 -13.34 8.02
C ALA A 86 3.46 -12.96 6.65
N LEU A 87 3.28 -13.83 5.65
CA LEU A 87 3.79 -13.61 4.28
C LEU A 87 2.69 -13.32 3.25
N ALA A 88 1.52 -13.92 3.44
CA ALA A 88 0.36 -13.75 2.58
C ALA A 88 -0.29 -12.37 2.78
N ALA A 89 -0.81 -11.75 1.73
CA ALA A 89 -1.39 -10.41 1.81
C ALA A 89 -2.50 -10.31 2.87
N GLY A 90 -3.41 -11.29 2.94
CA GLY A 90 -4.51 -11.27 3.91
C GLY A 90 -4.03 -11.34 5.37
N THR A 91 -3.03 -12.18 5.66
CA THR A 91 -2.49 -12.32 7.02
C THR A 91 -1.58 -11.15 7.38
N ALA A 92 -0.78 -10.65 6.43
CA ALA A 92 0.05 -9.46 6.60
C ALA A 92 -0.82 -8.22 6.86
N LEU A 93 -1.90 -8.02 6.09
CA LEU A 93 -2.86 -6.94 6.31
C LEU A 93 -3.53 -7.04 7.69
N LYS A 94 -3.86 -8.24 8.16
CA LYS A 94 -4.40 -8.44 9.51
C LYS A 94 -3.37 -8.03 10.57
N ALA A 95 -2.11 -8.41 10.41
CA ALA A 95 -1.04 -8.04 11.33
C ALA A 95 -0.77 -6.53 11.34
N LEU A 96 -0.67 -5.90 10.17
CA LEU A 96 -0.50 -4.44 10.02
C LEU A 96 -1.64 -3.66 10.67
N ARG A 97 -2.89 -4.10 10.50
CA ARG A 97 -4.04 -3.48 11.20
C ARG A 97 -3.93 -3.59 12.72
N LYS A 98 -3.44 -4.70 13.25
CA LYS A 98 -3.24 -4.85 14.70
C LYS A 98 -2.17 -3.86 15.18
N LEU A 99 -1.06 -3.75 14.47
CA LEU A 99 0.03 -2.83 14.79
C LEU A 99 -0.39 -1.36 14.71
N HIS A 100 -1.18 -1.01 13.69
CA HIS A 100 -1.78 0.33 13.56
C HIS A 100 -2.67 0.66 14.77
N LYS A 101 -3.55 -0.25 15.18
CA LYS A 101 -4.41 -0.04 16.36
C LYS A 101 -3.63 0.17 17.66
N THR A 102 -2.40 -0.32 17.73
CA THR A 102 -1.51 -0.16 18.90
C THR A 102 -0.51 0.98 18.73
N GLY A 103 -0.68 1.87 17.74
CA GLY A 103 0.18 3.03 17.49
C GLY A 103 1.56 2.72 16.90
N LYS A 104 1.83 1.46 16.52
CA LYS A 104 3.16 1.04 16.03
C LYS A 104 3.49 1.57 14.63
N LEU A 105 2.51 2.13 13.92
CA LEU A 105 2.70 2.73 12.59
C LEU A 105 2.68 4.26 12.62
N ASP A 106 2.46 4.88 13.78
CA ASP A 106 2.17 6.33 13.85
C ASP A 106 3.34 7.17 13.34
N ALA A 107 4.58 6.79 13.68
CA ALA A 107 5.79 7.43 13.15
C ALA A 107 5.89 7.28 11.61
N LEU A 108 5.64 6.07 11.08
CA LEU A 108 5.68 5.84 9.62
C LEU A 108 4.60 6.62 8.88
N ILE A 109 3.43 6.82 9.51
CA ILE A 109 2.34 7.66 8.99
C ILE A 109 2.77 9.13 9.01
N ALA A 110 3.35 9.62 10.11
CA ALA A 110 3.85 10.99 10.19
C ALA A 110 4.92 11.28 9.13
N ASP A 111 5.94 10.41 9.02
CA ASP A 111 7.00 10.51 8.01
C ASP A 111 6.42 10.46 6.59
N PHE A 112 5.36 9.66 6.36
CA PHE A 112 4.68 9.61 5.07
C PHE A 112 4.06 10.97 4.73
N HIS A 113 3.37 11.61 5.66
CA HIS A 113 2.79 12.93 5.42
C HIS A 113 3.84 14.01 5.22
N GLU A 114 4.97 13.95 5.92
CA GLU A 114 6.11 14.85 5.64
C GLU A 114 6.63 14.68 4.20
N ARG A 115 6.74 13.44 3.73
CA ARG A 115 7.09 13.11 2.33
C ARG A 115 6.05 13.57 1.31
N VAL A 116 4.78 13.67 1.71
CA VAL A 116 3.75 14.27 0.84
C VAL A 116 3.96 15.78 0.78
N THR A 117 4.17 16.44 1.92
CA THR A 117 4.38 17.90 2.01
C THR A 117 5.62 18.37 1.24
N ASN A 118 6.70 17.59 1.26
CA ASN A 118 7.93 17.94 0.55
C ASN A 118 7.95 17.55 -0.94
N GLY A 119 6.87 16.95 -1.46
CA GLY A 119 6.74 16.56 -2.86
C GLY A 119 7.45 15.26 -3.25
N ALA A 120 7.95 14.46 -2.29
CA ALA A 120 8.59 13.17 -2.56
C ALA A 120 7.58 12.04 -2.90
N ILE A 121 6.28 12.32 -2.88
CA ILE A 121 5.22 11.36 -3.22
C ILE A 121 4.38 11.87 -4.40
N VAL A 122 4.39 11.12 -5.50
CA VAL A 122 3.48 11.27 -6.66
C VAL A 122 2.76 9.95 -6.88
N ASP A 123 1.54 9.85 -6.35
CA ASP A 123 0.66 8.69 -6.50
C ASP A 123 -0.48 8.99 -7.50
N PRO A 124 -0.66 8.17 -8.55
CA PRO A 124 -1.76 8.35 -9.50
C PRO A 124 -3.13 7.93 -8.96
N THR A 125 -3.20 7.36 -7.75
CA THR A 125 -4.47 6.96 -7.13
C THR A 125 -5.27 8.19 -6.67
N PRO A 126 -6.55 8.34 -7.06
CA PRO A 126 -7.39 9.41 -6.51
C PRO A 126 -7.48 9.34 -4.98
N ALA A 127 -7.37 10.48 -4.30
CA ALA A 127 -7.36 10.54 -2.82
C ALA A 127 -8.57 9.83 -2.16
N ALA A 128 -9.74 9.86 -2.78
CA ALA A 128 -10.95 9.18 -2.29
C ALA A 128 -10.86 7.64 -2.34
N ALA A 129 -9.96 7.09 -3.14
CA ALA A 129 -9.70 5.66 -3.24
C ALA A 129 -8.68 5.16 -2.20
N LEU A 130 -7.96 6.05 -1.52
CA LEU A 130 -6.96 5.74 -0.49
C LEU A 130 -7.59 5.62 0.91
N PRO A 131 -6.96 4.87 1.84
CA PRO A 131 -7.45 4.80 3.22
C PRO A 131 -7.24 6.12 3.96
N THR A 132 -8.06 6.36 4.99
CA THR A 132 -8.09 7.65 5.73
C THR A 132 -6.72 8.07 6.26
N PHE A 133 -5.91 7.15 6.80
CA PHE A 133 -4.59 7.46 7.36
C PHE A 133 -3.54 7.89 6.32
N ILE A 134 -3.79 7.63 5.03
CA ILE A 134 -2.95 8.10 3.92
C ILE A 134 -3.43 9.45 3.40
N ARG A 135 -4.75 9.66 3.31
CA ARG A 135 -5.31 10.89 2.71
C ARG A 135 -5.47 12.05 3.70
N LEU A 136 -5.61 11.78 5.00
CA LEU A 136 -5.76 12.81 6.03
C LEU A 136 -4.52 12.79 6.92
N GLN A 137 -3.86 13.94 7.01
CA GLN A 137 -2.79 14.15 7.99
C GLN A 137 -3.39 14.02 9.40
N PRO A 138 -2.78 13.24 10.30
CA PRO A 138 -3.24 13.19 11.68
C PRO A 138 -3.13 14.59 12.31
N ASN A 139 -4.16 15.00 13.03
CA ASN A 139 -4.08 16.18 13.89
C ASN A 139 -3.10 15.84 15.03
N LEU A 140 -1.90 16.40 14.97
CA LEU A 140 -0.91 16.32 16.05
C LEU A 140 -1.33 17.19 17.24
#